data_AF-A0A376PNG1-F1
#
_entry.id   AF-A0A376PNG1-F1
#
_cell.length_a   1.000
_cell.length_b   1.000
_cell.length_c   1.000
_cell.angle_alpha   90.00
_cell.angle_beta   90.00
_cell.angle_gamma   90.00
#
_symmetry.space_group_name_H-M   'P 1'
#
loop_
_entity.id
_entity.type
_entity.pdbx_description
1 polymer ?
#
loop_
_entity_poly.entity_id
_entity_poly.type
_entity_poly.pdbx_seq_one_letter_code
_entity_poly.pdbx_strand_id
1 'polypeptide(L)'
;MPQIAEMLQVKRPTVQSWKQRDGWDGIAPISRVESSLEARLIQLIAKPQKTGGDFKEIDLLDGRLNGWRESTATARPATKPTLNPTLPTATKGSAKAEKEFFSDEAIDKLEELFFDQSFRVPVAVVPRRTGAPYS
;
A
#
# COMPACT_ATOMS: atom_id res chain seq x y z
N MET A 1 -27.91 -19.78 -4.03
CA MET A 1 -28.71 -18.61 -4.48
C MET A 1 -30.19 -18.60 -4.11
N PRO A 2 -30.84 -19.67 -3.59
CA PRO A 2 -32.20 -19.57 -3.01
C PRO A 2 -32.33 -18.49 -1.93
N GLN A 3 -31.35 -18.47 -1.03
CA GLN A 3 -31.37 -17.67 0.20
C GLN A 3 -31.35 -16.16 -0.07
N ILE A 4 -30.56 -15.69 -1.04
CA ILE A 4 -30.50 -14.27 -1.43
C ILE A 4 -31.83 -13.82 -2.05
N ALA A 5 -32.43 -14.67 -2.88
CA ALA A 5 -33.72 -14.37 -3.51
C ALA A 5 -34.84 -14.30 -2.46
N GLU A 6 -34.82 -15.19 -1.47
CA GLU A 6 -35.77 -15.19 -0.34
C GLU A 6 -35.59 -13.98 0.57
N MET A 7 -34.35 -13.62 0.93
CA MET A 7 -34.06 -12.43 1.74
C MET A 7 -34.50 -11.12 1.07
N LEU A 8 -34.29 -11.01 -0.25
CA LEU A 8 -34.65 -9.83 -1.03
C LEU A 8 -36.10 -9.86 -1.55
N GLN A 9 -36.86 -10.92 -1.27
CA GLN A 9 -38.23 -11.14 -1.77
C GLN A 9 -38.37 -10.98 -3.30
N VAL A 10 -37.33 -11.34 -4.05
CA VAL A 10 -37.32 -11.29 -5.53
C VAL A 10 -37.31 -12.68 -6.13
N LYS A 11 -37.82 -12.82 -7.35
CA LYS A 11 -37.83 -14.10 -8.05
C LYS A 11 -36.40 -14.58 -8.31
N ARG A 12 -36.15 -15.88 -8.11
CA ARG A 12 -34.83 -16.51 -8.32
C ARG A 12 -34.19 -16.20 -9.69
N PRO A 13 -34.93 -16.20 -10.83
CA PRO A 13 -34.35 -15.86 -12.13
C PRO A 13 -33.79 -14.43 -12.20
N THR A 14 -34.36 -13.49 -11.47
CA THR A 14 -33.88 -12.10 -11.43
C THR A 14 -32.50 -12.02 -10.77
N VAL A 15 -32.30 -12.72 -9.65
CA VAL A 15 -31.00 -12.79 -8.97
C VAL A 15 -29.97 -13.52 -9.83
N GLN A 16 -30.38 -14.58 -10.54
CA GLN A 16 -29.49 -15.28 -11.48
C GLN A 16 -29.06 -14.40 -12.65
N SER A 17 -29.97 -13.56 -13.16
CA SER A 17 -29.64 -12.59 -14.21
C SER A 17 -28.62 -11.55 -13.74
N TRP A 18 -28.76 -11.02 -12.52
CA TRP A 18 -27.76 -10.09 -11.94
C TRP A 18 -26.41 -10.76 -11.76
N LYS A 19 -26.41 -12.00 -11.23
CA LYS A 19 -25.19 -12.79 -11.04
C LYS A 19 -24.43 -13.00 -12.35
N GLN A 20 -25.14 -13.32 -13.44
CA GLN A 20 -24.53 -13.48 -14.76
C GLN A 20 -24.02 -12.15 -15.31
N ARG A 21 -24.82 -11.08 -15.22
CA ARG A 21 -24.45 -9.76 -15.75
C ARG A 21 -23.20 -9.20 -15.08
N ASP A 22 -23.15 -9.31 -13.76
CA ASP A 22 -22.09 -8.74 -12.95
C ASP A 22 -20.97 -9.76 -12.68
N GLY A 23 -21.06 -10.96 -13.28
CA GLY A 23 -19.99 -11.96 -13.31
C GLY A 23 -19.52 -12.42 -11.93
N TRP A 24 -20.43 -12.58 -10.96
CA TRP A 24 -20.05 -12.76 -9.54
C TRP A 24 -19.10 -13.95 -9.31
N ASP A 25 -19.21 -15.02 -10.11
CA ASP A 25 -18.37 -16.22 -9.99
C ASP A 25 -16.90 -15.98 -10.38
N GLY A 26 -16.61 -14.97 -11.22
CA GLY A 26 -15.27 -14.66 -11.71
C GLY A 26 -14.50 -13.62 -10.90
N ILE A 27 -15.13 -13.02 -9.88
CA ILE A 27 -14.50 -11.97 -9.08
C ILE A 27 -13.55 -12.63 -8.06
N ALA A 28 -12.26 -12.26 -8.12
CA ALA A 28 -11.27 -12.69 -7.15
C ALA A 28 -11.71 -12.32 -5.71
N PRO A 29 -11.44 -13.17 -4.70
CA PRO A 29 -11.87 -12.91 -3.32
C PRO A 29 -11.45 -11.53 -2.80
N ILE A 30 -10.25 -11.07 -3.18
CA ILE A 30 -9.75 -9.75 -2.79
C ILE A 30 -10.61 -8.61 -3.35
N SER A 31 -11.03 -8.71 -4.61
CA SER A 31 -11.89 -7.71 -5.24
C SER A 31 -13.32 -7.69 -4.68
N ARG A 32 -13.81 -8.81 -4.14
CA ARG A 32 -15.09 -8.79 -3.41
C ARG A 32 -14.98 -8.01 -2.09
N VAL A 33 -13.83 -8.10 -1.43
CA VAL A 33 -13.55 -7.31 -0.21
C VAL A 33 -13.40 -5.84 -0.58
N GLU A 34 -12.74 -5.51 -1.69
CA GLU A 34 -12.65 -4.14 -2.25
C GLU A 34 -14.03 -3.51 -2.40
N SER A 35 -14.91 -4.16 -3.17
CA SER A 35 -16.26 -3.64 -3.41
C SER A 35 -17.08 -3.47 -2.12
N SER A 36 -16.85 -4.34 -1.12
CA SER A 36 -17.54 -4.23 0.17
C SER A 36 -17.05 -3.01 0.99
N LEU A 37 -15.74 -2.73 0.95
CA LEU A 37 -15.15 -1.55 1.61
C LEU A 37 -15.60 -0.26 0.93
N GLU A 38 -15.61 -0.21 -0.41
CA GLU A 38 -16.13 0.92 -1.18
C GLU A 38 -17.60 1.20 -0.86
N ALA A 39 -18.44 0.17 -0.80
CA ALA A 39 -19.84 0.31 -0.43
C ALA A 39 -20.01 0.90 0.98
N ARG A 40 -19.18 0.48 1.94
CA ARG A 40 -19.17 1.03 3.30
C ARG A 40 -18.75 2.49 3.33
N LEU A 41 -17.71 2.85 2.58
CA LEU A 41 -17.25 4.24 2.45
C LEU A 41 -18.36 5.14 1.90
N ILE A 42 -19.06 4.71 0.85
CA ILE A 42 -20.19 5.43 0.27
C ILE A 42 -21.30 5.65 1.32
N GLN A 43 -21.63 4.63 2.12
CA GLN A 43 -22.61 4.76 3.20
C GLN A 43 -22.21 5.79 4.25
N LEU A 44 -20.94 5.80 4.66
CA LEU A 44 -20.41 6.75 5.65
C LEU A 44 -20.42 8.18 5.10
N ILE A 45 -20.06 8.37 3.83
CA ILE A 45 -20.08 9.67 3.16
C ILE A 45 -21.52 10.18 3.02
N ALA A 46 -22.45 9.31 2.62
CA ALA A 46 -23.87 9.64 2.46
C ALA A 46 -24.60 9.93 3.79
N LYS A 47 -24.00 9.59 4.93
CA LYS A 47 -24.59 9.82 6.25
C LYS A 47 -24.77 11.33 6.51
N PRO A 48 -25.98 11.81 6.86
CA PRO A 48 -26.28 13.24 6.99
C PRO A 48 -25.65 13.88 8.24
N GLN A 49 -25.54 13.12 9.33
CA GLN A 49 -24.88 13.55 10.57
C GLN A 49 -23.73 12.59 10.88
N LYS A 50 -22.51 13.09 10.75
CA LYS A 50 -21.28 12.32 10.98
C LYS A 50 -20.81 12.55 12.40
N THR A 51 -20.47 11.45 13.07
CA THR A 51 -19.83 11.44 14.38
C THR A 51 -18.32 11.40 14.23
N GLY A 52 -17.56 11.75 15.28
CA GLY A 52 -16.10 11.63 15.26
C GLY A 52 -15.60 10.21 14.98
N GLY A 53 -16.41 9.18 15.27
CA GLY A 53 -16.12 7.79 14.91
C GLY A 53 -16.23 7.53 13.41
N ASP A 54 -17.23 8.14 12.74
CA ASP A 54 -17.41 7.97 11.29
C ASP A 54 -16.24 8.56 10.50
N PHE A 55 -15.70 9.71 10.93
CA PHE A 55 -14.52 10.32 10.28
C PHE A 55 -13.28 9.42 10.40
N LYS A 56 -13.05 8.83 11.57
CA LYS A 56 -11.94 7.87 11.75
C LYS A 56 -12.12 6.61 10.89
N GLU A 57 -13.35 6.12 10.75
CA GLU A 57 -13.64 4.98 9.89
C GLU A 57 -13.37 5.32 8.42
N ILE A 58 -13.75 6.51 7.96
CA ILE A 58 -13.44 7.01 6.61
C ILE A 58 -11.93 7.07 6.38
N ASP A 59 -11.16 7.68 7.30
CA ASP A 59 -9.71 7.82 7.14
C ASP A 59 -9.00 6.45 7.06
N LEU A 60 -9.43 5.49 7.89
CA LEU A 60 -8.89 4.13 7.88
C LEU A 60 -9.23 3.39 6.58
N LEU A 61 -10.45 3.55 6.07
CA LEU A 61 -10.89 2.94 4.82
C LEU A 61 -10.16 3.53 3.61
N ASP A 62 -9.97 4.85 3.56
CA ASP A 62 -9.24 5.53 2.49
C ASP A 62 -7.76 5.12 2.47
N GLY A 63 -7.13 4.98 3.63
CA GLY A 63 -5.76 4.45 3.74
C GLY A 63 -5.63 3.03 3.18
N ARG A 64 -6.63 2.16 3.45
CA ARG A 64 -6.62 0.79 2.93
C ARG A 64 -6.79 0.75 1.41
N LEU A 65 -7.69 1.57 0.87
CA LEU A 65 -7.90 1.67 -0.58
C LEU A 65 -6.65 2.16 -1.30
N ASN A 66 -5.97 3.17 -0.76
CA ASN A 66 -4.74 3.70 -1.36
C ASN A 66 -3.60 2.67 -1.37
N GLY A 67 -3.41 1.91 -0.29
CA GLY A 67 -2.41 0.83 -0.26
C GLY A 67 -2.70 -0.27 -1.29
N TRP A 68 -3.98 -0.57 -1.53
CA TRP A 68 -4.38 -1.54 -2.54
C TRP A 68 -4.20 -1.02 -3.97
N ARG A 69 -4.50 0.25 -4.25
CA ARG A 69 -4.23 0.89 -5.55
C ARG A 69 -2.74 0.89 -5.89
N GLU A 70 -1.87 1.13 -4.91
CA GLU A 70 -0.42 1.02 -5.12
C GLU A 70 0.00 -0.42 -5.41
N SER A 71 -0.52 -1.39 -4.65
CA SER A 71 -0.22 -2.81 -4.87
C SER A 71 -0.72 -3.34 -6.21
N THR A 72 -1.83 -2.81 -6.73
CA THR A 72 -2.40 -3.21 -8.03
C THR A 72 -1.72 -2.50 -9.19
N ALA A 73 -1.30 -1.24 -9.02
CA ALA A 73 -0.48 -0.52 -9.99
C ALA A 73 0.89 -1.17 -10.18
N THR A 74 1.51 -1.66 -9.10
CA THR A 74 2.78 -2.40 -9.14
C THR A 74 2.61 -3.84 -9.67
N ALA A 75 1.47 -4.49 -9.39
CA ALA A 75 1.16 -5.83 -9.90
C ALA A 75 0.78 -5.87 -11.38
N ARG A 76 0.27 -4.77 -11.96
CA ARG A 76 0.11 -4.65 -13.40
C ARG A 76 1.50 -4.40 -14.01
N PRO A 77 2.12 -5.36 -14.72
CA PRO A 77 3.35 -5.06 -15.42
C PRO A 77 3.03 -3.91 -16.37
N ALA A 78 3.81 -2.83 -16.27
CA ALA A 78 3.68 -1.67 -17.14
C ALA A 78 3.55 -2.19 -18.58
N THR A 79 2.32 -2.19 -19.10
CA THR A 79 2.11 -2.42 -20.52
C THR A 79 2.78 -1.21 -21.14
N LYS A 80 4.00 -1.45 -21.64
CA LYS A 80 4.84 -0.43 -22.25
C LYS A 80 3.90 0.43 -23.10
N PRO A 81 3.82 1.75 -22.87
CA PRO A 81 3.07 2.59 -23.78
C PRO A 81 3.65 2.28 -25.15
N THR A 82 2.79 1.84 -26.07
CA THR A 82 3.17 1.55 -27.45
C THR A 82 3.88 2.80 -27.95
N LEU A 83 5.20 2.74 -27.99
CA LEU A 83 6.06 3.84 -28.35
C LEU A 83 5.65 4.23 -29.77
N ASN A 84 5.15 5.45 -29.95
CA ASN A 84 4.97 6.03 -31.28
C ASN A 84 6.25 5.77 -32.09
N PRO A 85 6.19 5.13 -33.27
CA PRO A 85 7.37 4.75 -34.04
C PRO A 85 8.10 5.94 -34.70
N THR A 86 7.78 7.18 -34.33
CA THR A 86 8.28 8.39 -34.99
C THR A 86 9.01 9.32 -34.02
N LEU A 87 9.95 8.80 -33.23
CA LEU A 87 10.98 9.63 -32.60
C LEU A 87 12.31 8.85 -32.58
N PRO A 88 13.42 9.40 -33.12
CA PRO A 88 14.70 8.71 -33.12
C PRO A 88 15.22 8.52 -31.69
N THR A 89 15.54 7.27 -31.39
CA THR A 89 16.08 6.78 -30.12
C THR A 89 17.38 7.48 -29.74
N ALA A 90 17.33 8.32 -28.69
CA ALA A 90 18.51 8.83 -28.01
C ALA A 90 18.97 7.86 -26.91
N THR A 91 20.05 7.14 -27.23
CA THR A 91 21.18 6.77 -26.35
C THR A 91 20.95 6.20 -24.95
N LYS A 92 21.25 4.89 -24.85
CA LYS A 92 22.12 4.23 -23.85
C LYS A 92 22.42 4.98 -22.54
N GLY A 93 22.07 4.34 -21.43
CA GLY A 93 22.69 4.59 -20.12
C GLY A 93 21.89 3.95 -18.99
N SER A 94 22.27 2.73 -18.59
CA SER A 94 21.77 2.13 -17.35
C SER A 94 22.25 2.97 -16.16
N ALA A 95 21.42 3.86 -15.64
CA ALA A 95 21.65 4.47 -14.34
C ALA A 95 21.41 3.38 -13.30
N LYS A 96 22.49 2.72 -12.87
CA LYS A 96 22.49 1.95 -11.61
C LYS A 96 22.02 2.91 -10.53
N ALA A 97 20.98 2.52 -9.78
CA ALA A 97 20.62 3.19 -8.55
C ALA A 97 21.85 3.17 -7.64
N GLU A 98 22.50 4.31 -7.50
CA GLU A 98 23.55 4.53 -6.51
C GLU A 98 22.84 4.45 -5.16
N LYS A 99 23.09 3.37 -4.42
CA LYS A 99 22.65 3.28 -3.02
C LYS A 99 23.28 4.48 -2.33
N GLU A 100 22.45 5.35 -1.75
CA GLU A 100 22.90 6.46 -0.91
C GLU A 100 23.63 5.89 0.31
N PHE A 101 24.91 5.59 0.11
CA PHE A 101 25.85 5.37 1.17
C PHE A 101 26.27 6.76 1.64
N PHE A 102 25.94 7.10 2.88
CA PHE A 102 26.64 8.17 3.54
C PHE A 102 28.14 7.85 3.46
N SER A 103 28.96 8.76 2.94
CA SER A 103 30.42 8.60 3.02
C SER A 103 30.82 8.53 4.49
N ASP A 104 31.92 7.86 4.81
CA ASP A 104 32.39 7.73 6.21
C ASP A 104 32.54 9.11 6.88
N GLU A 105 32.92 10.14 6.13
CA GLU A 105 32.96 11.54 6.61
C GLU A 105 31.58 12.14 6.95
N ALA A 106 30.50 11.72 6.26
CA ALA A 106 29.15 12.15 6.56
C ALA A 106 28.60 11.45 7.82
N ILE A 107 29.05 10.20 8.06
CA ILE A 107 28.74 9.45 9.28
C ILE A 107 29.44 10.09 10.48
N ASP A 108 30.71 10.47 10.37
CA ASP A 108 31.44 11.14 11.45
C ASP A 108 30.81 12.50 11.83
N LYS A 109 30.38 13.29 10.84
CA LYS A 109 29.66 14.56 11.10
C LYS A 109 28.28 14.33 11.74
N LEU A 110 27.60 13.25 11.38
CA LEU A 110 26.33 12.87 12.01
C LEU A 110 26.53 12.39 13.45
N GLU A 111 27.62 11.66 13.74
CA GLU A 111 27.98 11.29 15.11
C GLU A 111 28.31 12.53 15.95
N GLU A 112 29.12 13.46 15.43
CA GLU A 112 29.48 14.70 16.14
C GLU A 112 28.24 15.55 16.48
N LEU A 113 27.35 15.78 15.50
CA LEU A 113 26.09 16.49 15.71
C LEU A 113 25.13 15.75 16.64
N PHE A 114 25.10 14.41 16.58
CA PHE A 114 24.29 13.59 17.48
C PHE A 114 24.79 13.69 18.92
N PHE A 115 26.10 13.64 19.15
CA PHE A 115 26.68 13.78 20.49
C PHE A 115 26.50 15.19 21.05
N ASP A 116 26.64 16.23 20.23
CA ASP A 116 26.45 17.63 20.63
C ASP A 116 24.98 17.95 20.99
N GLN A 117 24.01 17.30 20.34
CA GLN A 117 22.58 17.46 20.62
C GLN A 117 22.03 16.43 21.61
N SER A 118 22.80 15.41 22.00
CA SER A 118 22.35 14.37 22.94
C SER A 118 22.45 14.84 24.39
N PHE A 119 21.30 15.25 24.93
CA PHE A 119 21.18 15.65 26.32
C PHE A 119 21.49 14.50 27.29
N ARG A 120 22.59 14.64 28.03
CA ARG A 120 22.89 14.09 29.36
C ARG A 120 22.31 12.69 29.66
N VAL A 121 22.96 11.66 29.14
CA VAL A 121 22.95 10.32 29.76
C VAL A 121 24.39 9.81 29.78
N PRO A 122 24.98 9.50 30.95
CA PRO A 122 26.33 8.97 30.99
C PRO A 122 26.33 7.54 30.44
N VAL A 123 26.68 7.38 29.17
CA VAL A 123 26.99 6.06 28.61
C VAL A 123 28.39 5.69 29.06
N ALA A 124 28.46 4.75 30.02
CA ALA A 124 29.71 4.08 30.34
C ALA A 124 30.21 3.36 29.08
N VAL A 125 31.35 3.80 28.55
CA VAL A 125 32.05 3.13 27.45
C VAL A 125 32.51 1.76 27.97
N VAL A 126 31.78 0.70 27.60
CA VAL A 126 32.24 -0.67 27.81
C VAL A 126 33.27 -0.97 26.71
N PRO A 127 34.54 -1.27 27.05
CA PRO A 127 35.54 -1.59 26.05
C PRO A 127 35.18 -2.89 25.33
N ARG A 128 35.34 -2.91 24.00
CA ARG A 128 35.11 -4.10 23.16
C ARG A 128 35.99 -5.24 23.67
N ARG A 129 35.38 -6.33 24.14
CA ARG A 129 36.09 -7.59 24.38
C ARG A 129 36.69 -8.05 23.06
N THR A 130 38.01 -8.00 22.96
CA THR A 130 38.79 -8.72 21.95
C THR A 130 38.59 -10.22 22.18
N GLY A 131 37.79 -10.84 21.31
CA GLY A 131 37.67 -12.30 21.25
C GLY A 131 38.94 -12.89 20.64
N ALA A 132 39.70 -13.64 21.44
CA ALA A 132 40.79 -14.49 20.97
C ALA A 132 40.26 -15.64 20.09
N PRO A 133 41.05 -16.17 19.14
CA PRO A 133 40.63 -17.26 18.27
C PRO A 133 40.59 -18.59 19.05
N TYR A 134 39.55 -19.40 18.78
CA TYR A 134 39.43 -20.76 19.30
C TYR A 134 40.47 -21.68 18.65
N SER A 135 41.19 -22.43 19.50
CA SER A 135 41.97 -23.63 19.13
C SER A 135 41.07 -24.86 19.09
#